data_AF-A0A914TPG0-F1
#
_entry.id   AF-A0A914TPG0-F1
#
_cell.length_a   1.000
_cell.length_b   1.000
_cell.length_c   1.000
_cell.angle_alpha   90.00
_cell.angle_beta   90.00
_cell.angle_gamma   90.00
#
_symmetry.space_group_name_H-M   'P 1'
#
loop_
_entity.id
_entity.type
_entity.pdbx_description
1 polymer ?
#
loop_
_entity_poly.entity_id
_entity_poly.type
_entity_poly.pdbx_seq_one_letter_code
_entity_poly.pdbx_strand_id
1 'polypeptide(L)'
;MHFRFETLFNQLAYEIPQNKYAKNPWSYAPEFLKVFSDVRAPEGARAVFDCVLLGSPRPKVCWLFNEEKLIFPDVQIEDTADICRITIPYVRPHHYGTYTVLCENEVGRAVTSAELIPYYSDY
;
A
#
# COMPACT_ATOMS: atom_id res chain seq x y z
N MET A 1 -14.82 -12.59 -37.66
CA MET A 1 -14.17 -13.51 -36.72
C MET A 1 -13.95 -12.77 -35.41
N HIS A 2 -14.90 -12.87 -34.46
CA HIS A 2 -14.71 -12.38 -33.09
C HIS A 2 -14.83 -13.61 -32.19
N PHE A 3 -13.69 -14.15 -31.79
CA PHE A 3 -13.65 -15.35 -30.95
C PHE A 3 -13.98 -14.98 -29.50
N ARG A 4 -14.85 -15.83 -28.94
CA ARG A 4 -15.41 -15.82 -27.59
C ARG A 4 -14.32 -15.79 -26.51
N PHE A 5 -14.11 -14.65 -25.86
CA PHE A 5 -13.38 -14.58 -24.58
C PHE A 5 -14.31 -14.29 -23.39
N GLU A 6 -15.50 -13.75 -23.61
CA GLU A 6 -16.44 -13.40 -22.53
C GLU A 6 -17.08 -14.62 -21.84
N THR A 7 -17.07 -15.80 -22.48
CA THR A 7 -17.82 -16.96 -21.97
C THR A 7 -17.11 -17.70 -20.84
N LEU A 8 -15.76 -17.71 -20.83
CA LEU A 8 -14.98 -18.43 -19.81
C LEU A 8 -14.88 -17.66 -18.48
N PHE A 9 -14.83 -16.33 -18.53
CA PHE A 9 -14.82 -15.50 -17.32
C PHE A 9 -16.12 -15.66 -16.52
N ASN A 10 -17.26 -15.80 -17.21
CA ASN A 10 -18.55 -16.06 -16.57
C ASN A 10 -18.67 -17.46 -15.96
N GLN A 11 -17.94 -18.46 -16.46
CA GLN A 11 -18.03 -19.82 -15.91
C GLN A 11 -17.24 -19.99 -14.61
N LEU A 12 -16.08 -19.34 -14.46
CA LEU A 12 -15.30 -19.40 -13.21
C LEU A 12 -15.92 -18.60 -12.06
N ALA A 13 -16.72 -17.56 -12.37
CA ALA A 13 -17.43 -16.76 -11.38
C ALA A 13 -18.60 -17.50 -10.70
N TYR A 14 -19.10 -18.58 -11.30
CA TYR A 14 -20.33 -19.26 -10.87
C TYR A 14 -20.13 -20.42 -9.88
N GLU A 15 -18.90 -20.81 -9.57
CA GLU A 15 -18.59 -21.90 -8.63
C GLU A 15 -18.09 -21.41 -7.25
N ILE A 16 -18.42 -20.19 -6.84
CA ILE A 16 -18.18 -19.76 -5.46
C ILE A 16 -19.30 -20.36 -4.59
N PRO A 17 -19.01 -21.32 -3.68
CA PRO A 17 -20.03 -21.89 -2.81
C PRO A 17 -20.67 -20.77 -2.00
N GLN A 18 -22.00 -20.69 -2.07
CA GLN A 18 -22.81 -19.65 -1.45
C GLN A 18 -22.60 -19.60 0.07
N ASN A 19 -21.61 -18.84 0.52
CA ASN A 19 -21.44 -18.53 1.93
C ASN A 19 -22.54 -17.53 2.31
N LYS A 20 -23.59 -18.02 2.97
CA LYS A 20 -24.76 -17.26 3.44
C LYS A 20 -24.45 -16.11 4.41
N TYR A 21 -23.18 -15.90 4.78
CA TYR A 21 -22.70 -14.81 5.62
C TYR A 21 -21.81 -13.79 4.87
N ALA A 22 -21.50 -14.02 3.59
CA ALA A 22 -20.76 -13.04 2.80
C ALA A 22 -21.72 -11.92 2.35
N LYS A 23 -21.64 -10.75 3.00
CA LYS A 23 -22.39 -9.53 2.59
C LYS A 23 -22.14 -9.15 1.12
N ASN A 24 -21.04 -9.62 0.53
CA ASN A 24 -20.76 -9.66 -0.89
C ASN A 24 -19.67 -10.73 -1.12
N PRO A 25 -19.87 -11.77 -1.96
CA PRO A 25 -18.87 -12.81 -2.22
C PRO A 25 -17.60 -12.29 -2.93
N TRP A 26 -17.63 -11.05 -3.41
CA TRP A 26 -16.51 -10.34 -4.04
C TRP A 26 -15.75 -9.41 -3.08
N SER A 27 -16.12 -9.37 -1.80
CA SER A 27 -15.40 -8.61 -0.78
C SER A 27 -14.25 -9.44 -0.20
N TYR A 28 -13.08 -8.83 -0.08
CA TYR A 28 -11.89 -9.46 0.48
C TYR A 28 -11.04 -8.43 1.23
N ALA A 29 -10.32 -8.93 2.24
CA ALA A 29 -9.48 -8.10 3.12
C ALA A 29 -8.33 -7.45 2.32
N PRO A 30 -7.77 -6.33 2.83
CA PRO A 30 -6.63 -5.71 2.19
C PRO A 30 -5.43 -6.67 2.15
N GLU A 31 -4.69 -6.71 1.04
CA GLU A 31 -3.49 -7.52 0.89
C GLU A 31 -2.43 -6.79 0.06
N PHE A 32 -1.17 -6.78 0.51
CA PHE A 32 -0.07 -6.16 -0.22
C PHE A 32 0.48 -7.12 -1.28
N LEU A 33 0.39 -6.75 -2.55
CA LEU A 33 1.07 -7.45 -3.65
C LEU A 33 2.56 -7.08 -3.72
N LYS A 34 2.88 -5.84 -3.35
CA LYS A 34 4.24 -5.33 -3.26
C LYS A 34 4.33 -4.50 -1.99
N VAL A 35 5.32 -4.80 -1.16
CA VAL A 35 5.70 -3.98 -0.02
C VAL A 35 6.98 -3.22 -0.34
N PHE A 36 7.12 -2.04 0.24
CA PHE A 36 8.38 -1.33 0.28
C PHE A 36 9.31 -1.99 1.32
N SER A 37 10.61 -1.70 1.22
CA SER A 37 11.64 -2.18 2.15
C SER A 37 12.42 -0.99 2.66
N ASP A 38 13.34 -1.23 3.61
CA ASP A 38 14.16 -0.17 4.19
C ASP A 38 14.91 0.60 3.10
N VAL A 39 14.91 1.93 3.24
CA VAL A 39 15.56 2.85 2.31
C VAL A 39 16.74 3.49 3.02
N ARG A 40 17.94 3.36 2.45
CA ARG A 40 19.13 4.09 2.90
C ARG A 40 19.33 5.29 2.00
N ALA A 41 19.28 6.49 2.56
CA ALA A 41 19.45 7.73 1.81
C ALA A 41 20.20 8.78 2.63
N PRO A 42 21.09 9.58 2.00
CA PRO A 42 21.69 10.74 2.64
C PRO A 42 20.70 11.92 2.67
N GLU A 43 21.01 12.94 3.48
CA GLU A 43 20.28 14.20 3.45
C GLU A 43 20.33 14.85 2.06
N GLY A 44 19.23 15.49 1.66
CA GLY A 44 19.08 16.11 0.34
C GLY A 44 18.75 15.15 -0.80
N ALA A 45 18.86 13.82 -0.60
CA ALA A 45 18.43 12.84 -1.60
C ALA A 45 16.89 12.73 -1.66
N ARG A 46 16.39 12.11 -2.73
CA ARG A 46 14.99 11.72 -2.86
C ARG A 46 14.79 10.30 -2.32
N ALA A 47 13.80 10.11 -1.46
CA ALA A 47 13.38 8.78 -0.97
C ALA A 47 11.92 8.49 -1.34
N VAL A 48 11.62 7.22 -1.64
CA VAL A 48 10.28 6.78 -2.05
C VAL A 48 9.96 5.47 -1.36
N PHE A 49 8.78 5.41 -0.75
CA PHE A 49 8.17 4.17 -0.24
C PHE A 49 6.90 3.93 -1.05
N ASP A 50 6.84 2.83 -1.80
CA ASP A 50 5.66 2.47 -2.58
C ASP A 50 5.22 1.02 -2.36
N CYS A 51 3.91 0.85 -2.19
CA CYS A 51 3.29 -0.46 -2.11
C CYS A 51 2.12 -0.56 -3.08
N VAL A 52 1.82 -1.79 -3.47
CA VAL A 52 0.65 -2.15 -4.25
C VAL A 52 -0.26 -2.96 -3.36
N LEU A 53 -1.53 -2.55 -3.26
CA LEU A 53 -2.51 -3.14 -2.36
C LEU A 53 -3.76 -3.53 -3.14
N LEU A 54 -4.30 -4.71 -2.86
CA LEU A 54 -5.65 -5.11 -3.25
C LEU A 54 -6.59 -4.96 -2.06
N GLY A 55 -7.89 -4.77 -2.32
CA GLY A 55 -8.93 -4.85 -1.29
C GLY A 55 -10.28 -4.45 -1.84
N SER A 56 -11.33 -5.18 -1.45
CA SER A 56 -12.71 -4.91 -1.87
C SER A 56 -13.65 -5.01 -0.67
N PRO A 57 -14.38 -3.94 -0.29
CA PRO A 57 -14.31 -2.57 -0.82
C PRO A 57 -12.92 -1.92 -0.68
N ARG A 58 -12.67 -0.84 -1.45
CA ARG A 58 -11.38 -0.11 -1.45
C ARG A 58 -10.97 0.23 -0.01
N PRO A 59 -9.80 -0.24 0.47
CA PRO A 59 -9.36 0.02 1.83
C PRO A 59 -9.10 1.51 2.06
N LYS A 60 -9.32 1.95 3.30
CA LYS A 60 -8.83 3.25 3.78
C LYS A 60 -7.36 3.11 4.09
N VAL A 61 -6.55 4.02 3.57
CA VAL A 61 -5.10 4.03 3.74
C VAL A 61 -4.72 5.10 4.76
N CYS A 62 -3.93 4.71 5.76
CA CYS A 62 -3.40 5.60 6.79
C CYS A 62 -1.89 5.41 6.88
N TRP A 63 -1.14 6.51 6.84
CA TRP A 63 0.30 6.50 7.00
C TRP A 63 0.69 7.00 8.38
N LEU A 64 1.61 6.26 9.01
CA LEU A 64 2.20 6.59 10.29
C LEU A 64 3.71 6.79 10.15
N PHE A 65 4.25 7.69 10.95
CA PHE A 65 5.67 7.89 11.16
C PHE A 65 5.96 7.67 12.65
N ASN A 66 6.83 6.72 12.97
CA ASN A 66 7.15 6.33 14.36
C ASN A 66 5.89 6.13 15.22
N GLU A 67 4.95 5.32 14.72
CA GLU A 67 3.67 4.97 15.38
C GLU A 67 2.64 6.11 15.48
N GLU A 68 3.01 7.35 15.15
CA GLU A 68 2.09 8.49 15.11
C GLU A 68 1.63 8.80 13.70
N LYS A 69 0.54 9.56 13.55
CA LYS A 69 0.04 9.95 12.23
C LYS A 69 1.11 10.76 11.47
N LEU A 70 1.39 10.39 10.23
CA LEU A 70 2.32 11.14 9.39
C LEU A 70 1.71 12.51 9.03
N ILE A 71 2.41 13.58 9.40
CA ILE A 71 1.97 14.97 9.24
C ILE A 71 3.00 15.87 8.52
N PHE A 72 3.97 15.27 7.82
CA PHE A 72 5.02 16.02 7.13
C PHE A 72 4.48 16.79 5.92
N PRO A 73 4.57 18.14 5.90
CA PRO A 73 4.04 18.95 4.81
C PRO A 73 4.92 18.93 3.55
N ASP A 74 6.20 18.57 3.71
CA ASP A 74 7.21 18.44 2.65
C ASP A 74 7.27 17.02 2.04
N VAL A 75 6.33 16.16 2.42
CA VAL A 75 6.16 14.81 1.88
C VAL A 75 4.94 14.74 0.97
N GLN A 76 5.08 14.05 -0.16
CA GLN A 76 4.02 13.85 -1.13
C GLN A 76 3.42 12.46 -0.95
N ILE A 77 2.10 12.40 -0.77
CA ILE A 77 1.36 11.14 -0.65
C ILE A 77 0.52 10.95 -1.91
N GLU A 78 0.71 9.82 -2.58
CA GLU A 78 -0.09 9.35 -3.71
C GLU A 78 -0.89 8.13 -3.23
N ASP A 79 -2.21 8.25 -3.25
CA ASP A 79 -3.13 7.18 -2.87
C ASP A 79 -4.14 6.98 -4.02
N THR A 80 -3.88 5.98 -4.85
CA THR A 80 -4.70 5.62 -6.02
C THR A 80 -5.49 4.34 -5.74
N ALA A 81 -6.17 3.77 -6.75
CA ALA A 81 -6.92 2.52 -6.57
C ALA A 81 -6.02 1.38 -6.07
N ASP A 82 -4.82 1.24 -6.64
CA ASP A 82 -3.94 0.09 -6.42
C ASP A 82 -2.59 0.46 -5.81
N ILE A 83 -2.18 1.73 -5.90
CA ILE A 83 -0.86 2.20 -5.47
C ILE A 83 -1.00 3.16 -4.29
N CYS A 84 -0.25 2.89 -3.23
CA CYS A 84 -0.03 3.80 -2.12
C CYS A 84 1.46 4.14 -2.06
N ARG A 85 1.80 5.43 -2.17
CA ARG A 85 3.18 5.90 -2.24
C ARG A 85 3.40 7.13 -1.39
N ILE A 86 4.54 7.14 -0.71
CA ILE A 86 5.15 8.31 -0.09
C ILE A 86 6.40 8.69 -0.88
N THR A 87 6.52 9.96 -1.24
CA THR A 87 7.74 10.54 -1.81
C THR A 87 8.24 11.66 -0.91
N ILE A 88 9.50 11.56 -0.49
CA ILE A 88 10.25 12.59 0.22
C ILE A 88 11.20 13.21 -0.80
N PRO A 89 10.90 14.40 -1.35
CA PRO A 89 11.70 15.00 -2.42
C PRO A 89 13.13 15.33 -1.98
N TYR A 90 13.28 15.78 -0.73
CA TYR A 90 14.55 16.12 -0.10
C TYR A 90 14.57 15.59 1.34
N VAL A 91 15.35 14.54 1.58
CA VAL A 91 15.53 13.96 2.92
C VAL A 91 16.16 14.99 3.86
N ARG A 92 15.67 15.02 5.10
CA ARG A 92 16.08 15.93 6.19
C ARG A 92 16.21 15.10 7.47
N PRO A 93 16.90 15.59 8.51
CA PRO A 93 17.09 14.83 9.75
C PRO A 93 15.79 14.30 10.38
N HIS A 94 14.70 15.07 10.32
CA HIS A 94 13.40 14.68 10.88
C HIS A 94 12.64 13.64 10.03
N HIS A 95 13.11 13.33 8.82
CA HIS A 95 12.50 12.30 7.97
C HIS A 95 12.96 10.88 8.30
N TYR A 96 14.09 10.72 9.01
CA TYR A 96 14.60 9.40 9.37
C TYR A 96 13.75 8.74 10.45
N GLY A 97 13.39 7.48 10.23
CA GLY A 97 12.50 6.74 11.12
C GLY A 97 11.66 5.72 10.37
N THR A 98 10.67 5.17 11.09
CA THR A 98 9.82 4.08 10.58
C THR A 98 8.57 4.63 9.93
N TYR A 99 8.34 4.26 8.67
CA TYR A 99 7.12 4.55 7.92
C TYR A 99 6.25 3.31 7.91
N THR A 100 5.02 3.44 8.40
CA THR A 100 4.05 2.34 8.46
C THR A 100 2.82 2.72 7.68
N VAL A 101 2.35 1.83 6.80
CA VAL A 101 1.06 1.97 6.14
C VAL A 101 0.07 0.97 6.72
N LEU A 102 -1.10 1.47 7.11
CA LEU A 102 -2.23 0.69 7.57
C LEU A 102 -3.36 0.82 6.56
N CYS A 103 -3.85 -0.32 6.10
CA CYS A 103 -4.94 -0.42 5.15
C CYS A 103 -6.08 -1.19 5.78
N GLU A 104 -7.29 -0.63 5.81
CA GLU A 104 -8.44 -1.24 6.48
C GLU A 104 -9.72 -1.14 5.63
N ASN A 105 -10.45 -2.25 5.53
CA ASN A 105 -11.82 -2.28 5.03
C ASN A 105 -12.71 -3.10 5.98
N GLU A 106 -14.00 -3.25 5.65
CA GLU A 106 -14.95 -3.99 6.50
C GLU A 106 -14.65 -5.50 6.63
N VAL A 107 -13.79 -6.04 5.78
CA VAL A 107 -13.40 -7.46 5.78
C VAL A 107 -12.13 -7.69 6.61
N GLY A 108 -11.24 -6.71 6.72
CA GLY A 108 -10.03 -6.83 7.51
C GLY A 108 -9.02 -5.70 7.34
N ARG A 109 -7.78 -5.97 7.74
CA ARG A 109 -6.67 -5.01 7.74
C ARG A 109 -5.36 -5.62 7.24
N ALA A 110 -4.53 -4.81 6.61
CA ALA A 110 -3.13 -5.11 6.32
C ALA A 110 -2.23 -3.98 6.81
N VAL A 111 -1.05 -4.33 7.31
CA VAL A 111 -0.05 -3.38 7.80
C VAL A 111 1.33 -3.79 7.30
N THR A 112 2.12 -2.83 6.83
CA THR A 112 3.54 -3.03 6.53
C THR A 112 4.33 -1.80 6.93
N SER A 113 5.59 -1.99 7.29
CA SER A 113 6.49 -0.94 7.75
C SER A 113 7.89 -1.10 7.18
N ALA A 114 8.61 0.01 7.07
CA ALA A 114 10.02 0.03 6.72
C ALA A 114 10.69 1.31 7.26
N GLU A 115 12.01 1.29 7.33
CA GLU A 115 12.79 2.38 7.90
C GLU A 115 13.48 3.22 6.82
N LEU A 116 13.43 4.56 6.97
CA LEU A 116 14.37 5.46 6.31
C LEU A 116 15.61 5.60 7.19
N ILE A 117 16.72 5.05 6.72
CA ILE A 117 17.97 4.96 7.46
C ILE A 117 18.97 5.98 6.88
N PRO A 118 19.65 6.78 7.72
CA PRO A 118 20.73 7.65 7.26
C PRO A 118 21.81 6.86 6.52
N TYR A 119 22.18 7.33 5.33
CA TYR A 119 23.35 6.83 4.61
C TYR A 119 24.45 7.88 4.63
N TYR A 120 25.60 7.50 5.20
CA TYR A 120 26.81 8.29 5.16
C TYR A 120 27.78 7.57 4.21
N SER A 121 28.16 8.19 3.09
CA SER A 121 29.22 7.64 2.26
C SER A 121 30.51 7.73 3.06
N ASP A 122 31.19 6.59 3.27
CA ASP A 122 32.54 6.58 3.80
C ASP A 122 33.48 7.21 2.75
N TYR A 123 33.70 8.52 2.89
CA TYR A 123 34.67 9.42 2.23
C TYR A 123 34.98 9.23 0.73
#